data_AF-A0A1F9MXN2-F1
#
_entry.id   AF-A0A1F9MXN2-F1
#
_cell.length_a   1.000
_cell.length_b   1.000
_cell.length_c   1.000
_cell.angle_alpha   90.00
_cell.angle_beta   90.00
_cell.angle_gamma   90.00
#
_symmetry.space_group_name_H-M   'P 1'
#
loop_
_entity.id
_entity.type
_entity.pdbx_description
1 polymer ?
#
loop_
_entity_poly.entity_id
_entity_poly.type
_entity_poly.pdbx_seq_one_letter_code
_entity_poly.pdbx_strand_id
1 'polypeptide(L)'
;MSAKNRTVRVFRYHPETGGDGAFHEYSLALDDESKTTVLDLLLRIQREHDPSLAFRYACRVSMCGSCAMVVNGQEALACKTVVAALPSGPISIRPLNHFPVIKDLVVDMDPFFDKYFKSAPYFDGPTDQTEPAQIRPDSRERKLIGLSTECIACGCCVSSCTMVAQHPTYLGPASLNRAFSLLLDSRDQLRTERMAAVLESCYACRTEFNCTQVCPKELSPTRAIKHIQRMALGTSVTANPRGNEAIAETKPDVGQATVAADMPTDLHGTDLCRRAMLKRALFAVGGVSALATGSVLGMSVVGPSLDPVEKKRVRLGVTEDFAPGEVRTMMVKYSRMDAFHEAEIEMPVMVTRSDENELVAFNSRCTHLGCEVHWDTMRKLFLCACHGGAFNVDGSVKAGPPPRPLARYPVDVVDGHVYVEVS
;
A
#
# COMPACT_ATOMS: atom_id res chain seq x y z
N MET A 1 -29.56 -14.58 -29.60
CA MET A 1 -29.18 -13.43 -28.76
C MET A 1 -29.16 -12.22 -29.67
N SER A 2 -29.81 -11.11 -29.29
CA SER A 2 -29.79 -9.88 -30.09
C SER A 2 -28.44 -9.20 -29.94
N ALA A 3 -27.79 -8.83 -31.04
CA ALA A 3 -26.53 -8.11 -31.00
C ALA A 3 -26.70 -6.81 -30.20
N LYS A 4 -25.78 -6.56 -29.25
CA LYS A 4 -25.75 -5.32 -28.46
C LYS A 4 -24.71 -4.39 -29.05
N ASN A 5 -25.10 -3.14 -29.31
CA ASN A 5 -24.16 -2.12 -29.74
C ASN A 5 -23.39 -1.55 -28.54
N ARG A 6 -22.06 -1.49 -28.65
CA ARG A 6 -21.18 -0.87 -27.67
C ARG A 6 -20.38 0.26 -28.31
N THR A 7 -20.36 1.40 -27.65
CA THR A 7 -19.49 2.52 -28.00
C THR A 7 -18.11 2.31 -27.38
N VAL A 8 -17.07 2.33 -28.22
CA VAL A 8 -15.68 2.22 -27.82
C VAL A 8 -14.96 3.51 -28.16
N ARG A 9 -14.39 4.18 -27.15
CA ARG A 9 -13.64 5.43 -27.27
C ARG A 9 -12.16 5.10 -27.16
N VAL A 10 -11.43 5.17 -28.26
CA VAL A 10 -10.01 4.82 -28.33
C VAL A 10 -9.16 6.08 -28.48
N PHE A 11 -8.16 6.25 -27.62
CA PHE A 11 -7.18 7.33 -27.76
C PHE A 11 -6.35 7.14 -29.04
N ARG A 12 -6.22 8.21 -29.81
CA ARG A 12 -5.49 8.28 -31.08
C ARG A 12 -4.44 9.37 -31.03
N TYR A 13 -3.27 9.07 -31.55
CA TYR A 13 -2.15 9.99 -31.64
C TYR A 13 -1.27 9.59 -32.83
N HIS A 14 -0.95 10.54 -33.70
CA HIS A 14 -0.06 10.32 -34.83
C HIS A 14 1.21 11.18 -34.68
N PRO A 15 2.41 10.58 -34.65
CA PRO A 15 3.63 11.32 -34.33
C PRO A 15 3.99 12.38 -35.39
N GLU A 16 3.65 12.14 -36.65
CA GLU A 16 3.93 13.10 -37.73
C GLU A 16 3.02 14.34 -37.71
N THR A 17 1.78 14.21 -37.23
CA THR A 17 0.87 15.36 -37.14
C THR A 17 1.08 16.14 -35.84
N GLY A 18 1.67 15.53 -34.81
CA GLY A 18 1.83 16.11 -33.49
C GLY A 18 0.51 16.33 -32.73
N GLY A 19 0.56 17.13 -31.66
CA GLY A 19 -0.58 17.45 -30.79
C GLY A 19 -0.76 16.52 -29.59
N ASP A 20 -1.79 16.78 -28.77
CA ASP A 20 -2.05 16.05 -27.51
C ASP A 20 -2.77 14.70 -27.70
N GLY A 21 -3.10 14.34 -28.95
CA GLY A 21 -3.97 13.22 -29.28
C GLY A 21 -5.44 13.47 -28.91
N ALA A 22 -6.33 12.58 -29.34
CA ALA A 22 -7.77 12.70 -29.10
C ALA A 22 -8.45 11.34 -29.03
N PHE A 23 -9.62 11.28 -28.40
CA PHE A 23 -10.46 10.09 -28.43
C PHE A 23 -11.28 10.03 -29.72
N HIS A 24 -11.21 8.90 -30.41
CA HIS A 24 -12.10 8.56 -31.51
C HIS A 24 -13.13 7.54 -31.05
N GLU A 25 -14.37 7.66 -31.51
CA GLU A 25 -15.46 6.77 -31.10
C GLU A 25 -15.84 5.80 -32.22
N TYR A 26 -16.03 4.54 -31.85
CA TYR A 26 -16.44 3.46 -32.74
C TYR A 26 -17.66 2.77 -32.14
N SER A 27 -18.67 2.52 -32.96
CA SER A 27 -19.85 1.75 -32.55
C SER A 27 -19.73 0.34 -33.09
N LEU A 28 -19.70 -0.65 -32.21
CA LEU A 28 -19.53 -2.05 -32.57
C LEU A 28 -20.75 -2.87 -32.15
N ALA A 29 -21.31 -3.63 -33.08
CA ALA A 29 -22.31 -4.65 -32.78
C ALA A 29 -21.61 -5.92 -32.25
N LEU A 30 -21.94 -6.33 -31.03
CA LEU A 30 -21.38 -7.51 -30.37
C LEU A 30 -22.43 -8.61 -30.22
N ASP A 31 -22.09 -9.81 -30.68
CA ASP A 31 -22.96 -10.99 -30.57
C ASP A 31 -23.03 -11.51 -29.13
N ASP A 32 -21.88 -11.53 -28.43
CA ASP A 32 -21.74 -12.03 -27.07
C ASP A 32 -20.64 -11.29 -26.29
N GLU A 33 -21.05 -10.41 -25.38
CA GLU A 33 -20.13 -9.66 -24.52
C GLU A 33 -19.35 -10.54 -23.54
N SER A 34 -19.85 -11.74 -23.21
CA SER A 34 -19.20 -12.65 -22.27
C SER A 34 -18.00 -13.38 -22.86
N LYS A 35 -17.85 -13.36 -24.19
CA LYS A 35 -16.74 -13.97 -24.93
C LYS A 35 -15.87 -12.95 -25.65
N THR A 36 -16.31 -11.70 -25.72
CA THR A 36 -15.59 -10.62 -26.40
C THR A 36 -14.64 -9.96 -25.41
N THR A 37 -13.35 -9.92 -25.74
CA THR A 37 -12.34 -9.18 -24.96
C THR A 37 -12.11 -7.78 -25.52
N VAL A 38 -11.49 -6.90 -24.75
CA VAL A 38 -11.05 -5.59 -25.22
C VAL A 38 -10.10 -5.71 -26.42
N LEU A 39 -9.24 -6.74 -26.44
CA LEU A 39 -8.38 -7.00 -27.60
C LEU A 39 -9.21 -7.34 -28.85
N ASP A 40 -10.29 -8.11 -28.72
CA ASP A 40 -11.15 -8.42 -29.86
C ASP A 40 -11.83 -7.15 -30.40
N LEU A 41 -12.23 -6.21 -29.53
CA LEU A 41 -12.74 -4.91 -29.95
C LEU A 41 -11.69 -4.13 -30.77
N LEU A 42 -10.44 -4.04 -30.27
CA LEU A 42 -9.37 -3.32 -30.97
C LEU A 42 -9.02 -3.96 -32.32
N LEU A 43 -8.98 -5.28 -32.39
CA LEU A 43 -8.76 -6.03 -33.64
C LEU A 43 -9.88 -5.78 -34.65
N ARG A 44 -11.15 -5.76 -34.19
CA ARG A 44 -12.29 -5.44 -35.06
C ARG A 44 -12.26 -4.00 -35.54
N ILE A 45 -12.00 -3.03 -34.66
CA ILE A 45 -11.83 -1.63 -35.06
C ILE A 45 -10.73 -1.53 -36.13
N GLN A 46 -9.57 -2.15 -35.90
CA GLN A 46 -8.48 -2.10 -36.87
C GLN A 46 -8.84 -2.71 -38.23
N ARG A 47 -9.59 -3.82 -38.26
CA ARG A 47 -9.92 -4.52 -39.51
C ARG A 47 -11.11 -3.92 -40.25
N GLU A 48 -12.12 -3.47 -39.51
CA GLU A 48 -13.44 -3.12 -40.05
C GLU A 48 -13.62 -1.59 -40.18
N HIS A 49 -12.92 -0.78 -39.39
CA HIS A 49 -13.17 0.66 -39.30
C HIS A 49 -11.93 1.52 -39.57
N ASP A 50 -10.78 1.19 -38.98
CA ASP A 50 -9.58 2.00 -39.07
C ASP A 50 -8.28 1.17 -39.03
N PRO A 51 -7.75 0.77 -40.19
CA PRO A 51 -6.49 0.03 -40.31
C PRO A 51 -5.25 0.77 -39.79
N SER A 52 -5.33 2.09 -39.57
CA SER A 52 -4.21 2.89 -39.07
C SER A 52 -4.01 2.82 -37.55
N LEU A 53 -4.98 2.26 -36.82
CA LEU A 53 -4.95 2.11 -35.37
C LEU A 53 -3.78 1.22 -34.93
N ALA A 54 -2.90 1.75 -34.08
CA ALA A 54 -1.73 1.04 -33.56
C ALA A 54 -1.90 0.62 -32.08
N PHE A 55 -1.62 -0.65 -31.78
CA PHE A 55 -1.56 -1.20 -30.42
C PHE A 55 -0.67 -2.45 -30.40
N ARG A 56 -0.11 -2.78 -29.23
CA ARG A 56 0.72 -3.99 -29.04
C ARG A 56 -0.13 -5.16 -28.54
N TYR A 57 0.07 -6.34 -29.11
CA TYR A 57 -0.45 -7.60 -28.60
C TYR A 57 0.37 -8.76 -29.17
N ALA A 58 0.32 -9.94 -28.52
CA ALA A 58 0.95 -11.15 -29.04
C ALA A 58 0.22 -12.42 -28.57
N CYS A 59 0.43 -12.85 -27.32
CA CYS A 59 0.06 -14.21 -26.88
C CYS A 59 -1.45 -14.51 -26.81
N ARG A 60 -2.30 -13.47 -26.66
CA ARG A 60 -3.76 -13.59 -26.44
C ARG A 60 -4.22 -14.43 -25.23
N VAL A 61 -3.30 -14.86 -24.37
CA VAL A 61 -3.57 -15.72 -23.20
C VAL A 61 -3.06 -15.12 -21.89
N SER A 62 -2.83 -13.81 -21.84
CA SER A 62 -2.46 -13.06 -20.63
C SER A 62 -1.10 -13.44 -20.02
N MET A 63 -0.13 -13.81 -20.86
CA MET A 63 1.21 -14.24 -20.43
C MET A 63 2.37 -13.36 -20.91
N CYS A 64 2.27 -12.72 -22.09
CA CYS A 64 3.36 -11.90 -22.64
C CYS A 64 3.44 -10.47 -22.10
N GLY A 65 2.36 -9.96 -21.50
CA GLY A 65 2.29 -8.58 -21.00
C GLY A 65 2.12 -7.46 -22.06
N SER A 66 2.27 -7.74 -23.35
CA SER A 66 2.35 -6.69 -24.40
C SER A 66 1.09 -5.86 -24.61
N CYS A 67 -0.09 -6.39 -24.28
CA CYS A 67 -1.38 -5.71 -24.49
C CYS A 67 -1.88 -4.94 -23.27
N ALA A 68 -0.96 -4.52 -22.40
CA ALA A 68 -1.27 -3.67 -21.27
C ALA A 68 -1.65 -2.26 -21.72
N MET A 69 -2.76 -1.75 -21.19
CA MET A 69 -3.29 -0.42 -21.47
C MET A 69 -4.25 -0.02 -20.35
N VAL A 70 -4.79 1.20 -20.40
CA VAL A 70 -5.82 1.63 -19.45
C VAL A 70 -7.19 1.50 -20.09
N VAL A 71 -8.07 0.72 -19.45
CA VAL A 71 -9.45 0.48 -19.85
C VAL A 71 -10.37 1.06 -18.77
N ASN A 72 -11.25 1.98 -19.13
CA ASN A 72 -12.15 2.67 -18.19
C ASN A 72 -11.44 3.25 -16.95
N GLY A 73 -10.25 3.82 -17.16
CA GLY A 73 -9.45 4.43 -16.10
C GLY A 73 -8.60 3.46 -15.28
N GLN A 74 -8.68 2.14 -15.51
CA GLN A 74 -7.90 1.14 -14.80
C GLN A 74 -6.96 0.37 -15.74
N GLU A 75 -5.72 0.15 -15.33
CA GLU A 75 -4.76 -0.66 -16.06
C GLU A 75 -5.21 -2.13 -16.15
N ALA A 76 -5.19 -2.67 -17.36
CA ALA A 76 -5.56 -4.05 -17.61
C ALA A 76 -4.86 -4.62 -18.86
N LEU A 77 -4.93 -5.94 -19.03
CA LEU A 77 -4.50 -6.61 -20.26
C LEU A 77 -5.70 -6.71 -21.20
N ALA A 78 -5.60 -6.14 -22.40
CA ALA A 78 -6.71 -6.14 -23.35
C ALA A 78 -7.23 -7.55 -23.68
N CYS A 79 -6.33 -8.55 -23.74
CA CYS A 79 -6.72 -9.95 -24.01
C CYS A 79 -7.35 -10.67 -22.82
N LYS A 80 -7.26 -10.12 -21.61
CA LYS A 80 -7.86 -10.69 -20.39
C LYS A 80 -9.20 -10.05 -20.08
N THR A 81 -9.33 -8.75 -20.36
CA THR A 81 -10.49 -7.95 -19.98
C THR A 81 -11.68 -8.27 -20.88
N VAL A 82 -12.69 -8.91 -20.31
CA VAL A 82 -13.93 -9.28 -21.00
C VAL A 82 -14.92 -8.12 -20.97
N VAL A 83 -15.61 -7.86 -22.07
CA VAL A 83 -16.54 -6.73 -22.20
C VAL A 83 -17.70 -6.83 -21.20
N ALA A 84 -18.19 -8.03 -20.92
CA ALA A 84 -19.23 -8.25 -19.91
C ALA A 84 -18.83 -7.87 -18.48
N ALA A 85 -17.52 -7.78 -18.18
CA ALA A 85 -17.03 -7.36 -16.87
C ALA A 85 -16.91 -5.83 -16.74
N LEU A 86 -17.11 -5.08 -17.84
CA LEU A 86 -17.07 -3.63 -17.85
C LEU A 86 -18.46 -3.04 -17.61
N PRO A 87 -18.55 -1.82 -17.03
CA PRO A 87 -19.81 -1.09 -16.95
C PRO A 87 -20.52 -0.97 -18.31
N SER A 88 -21.84 -0.86 -18.29
CA SER A 88 -22.69 -0.81 -19.50
C SER A 88 -22.44 0.43 -20.40
N GLY A 89 -21.76 1.46 -19.90
CA GLY A 89 -21.45 2.67 -20.64
C GLY A 89 -20.36 2.51 -21.71
N PRO A 90 -19.91 3.64 -22.31
CA PRO A 90 -18.83 3.67 -23.27
C PRO A 90 -17.54 3.08 -22.70
N ILE A 91 -16.84 2.27 -23.50
CA ILE A 91 -15.57 1.69 -23.14
C ILE A 91 -14.47 2.66 -23.57
N SER A 92 -13.78 3.28 -22.63
CA SER A 92 -12.61 4.13 -22.91
C SER A 92 -11.32 3.32 -22.86
N ILE A 93 -10.48 3.49 -23.87
CA ILE A 93 -9.19 2.81 -24.00
C ILE A 93 -8.12 3.85 -24.29
N ARG A 94 -7.07 3.90 -23.46
CA ARG A 94 -5.96 4.84 -23.60
C ARG A 94 -4.62 4.15 -23.28
N PRO A 95 -3.48 4.69 -23.75
CA PRO A 95 -2.17 4.12 -23.45
C PRO A 95 -1.89 4.09 -21.94
N LEU A 96 -0.89 3.28 -21.55
CA LEU A 96 -0.38 3.26 -20.18
C LEU A 96 0.08 4.66 -19.75
N ASN A 97 -0.19 5.02 -18.50
CA ASN A 97 0.25 6.27 -17.88
C ASN A 97 1.76 6.30 -17.67
N HIS A 98 2.35 7.49 -17.67
CA HIS A 98 3.76 7.73 -17.32
C HIS A 98 4.78 7.12 -18.29
N PHE A 99 4.32 6.63 -19.44
CA PHE A 99 5.15 6.23 -20.56
C PHE A 99 4.96 7.23 -21.70
N PRO A 100 6.04 7.61 -22.42
CA PRO A 100 5.91 8.39 -23.65
C PRO A 100 5.06 7.62 -24.68
N VAL A 101 4.10 8.29 -25.32
CA VAL A 101 3.28 7.69 -26.36
C VAL A 101 4.02 7.78 -27.70
N ILE A 102 4.17 6.65 -28.39
CA ILE A 102 4.79 6.59 -29.73
C ILE A 102 3.72 6.82 -30.79
N LYS A 103 2.62 6.06 -30.72
CA LYS A 103 1.48 6.15 -31.65
C LYS A 103 0.26 5.48 -31.01
N ASP A 104 -0.89 6.15 -31.01
CA ASP A 104 -2.16 5.63 -30.47
C ASP A 104 -2.01 5.00 -29.06
N LEU A 105 -2.14 3.67 -28.95
CA LEU A 105 -2.04 2.93 -27.70
C LEU A 105 -0.62 2.35 -27.45
N VAL A 106 0.32 2.57 -28.36
CA VAL A 106 1.71 2.11 -28.26
C VAL A 106 2.53 3.13 -27.48
N VAL A 107 3.12 2.66 -26.38
CA VAL A 107 4.02 3.46 -25.55
C VAL A 107 5.47 3.01 -25.67
N ASP A 108 6.39 3.91 -25.40
CA ASP A 108 7.80 3.60 -25.23
C ASP A 108 8.04 2.91 -23.88
N MET A 109 8.64 1.72 -23.93
CA MET A 109 8.92 0.88 -22.74
C MET A 109 10.37 0.98 -22.30
N ASP A 110 11.24 1.68 -23.03
CA ASP A 110 12.67 1.78 -22.70
C ASP A 110 12.90 2.37 -21.30
N PRO A 111 12.21 3.46 -20.87
CA PRO A 111 12.37 3.98 -19.51
C PRO A 111 12.00 2.98 -18.41
N PHE A 112 11.09 2.04 -18.70
CA PHE A 112 10.75 0.96 -17.78
C PHE A 112 11.85 -0.09 -17.71
N PHE A 113 12.39 -0.53 -18.85
CA PHE A 113 13.44 -1.54 -18.88
C PHE A 113 14.77 -1.00 -18.35
N ASP A 114 15.10 0.26 -18.59
CA ASP A 114 16.26 0.94 -18.00
C ASP A 114 16.23 0.88 -16.47
N LYS A 115 15.07 1.16 -15.88
CA LYS A 115 14.85 1.04 -14.43
C LYS A 115 14.83 -0.41 -13.97
N TYR A 116 14.29 -1.31 -14.78
CA TYR A 116 14.26 -2.74 -14.48
C TYR A 116 15.66 -3.33 -14.41
N PHE A 117 16.56 -2.99 -15.34
CA PHE A 117 17.93 -3.47 -15.36
C PHE A 117 18.79 -2.92 -14.23
N LYS A 118 18.50 -1.69 -13.74
CA LYS A 118 19.15 -1.12 -12.55
C LYS A 118 18.91 -1.92 -11.27
N SER A 119 17.91 -2.80 -11.21
CA SER A 119 17.71 -3.69 -10.05
C SER A 119 18.49 -5.02 -10.13
N ALA A 120 19.42 -5.11 -11.09
CA ALA A 120 20.24 -6.27 -11.42
C ALA A 120 19.42 -7.55 -11.69
N PRO A 121 18.36 -7.55 -12.53
CA PRO A 121 17.25 -8.51 -12.52
C PRO A 121 17.56 -9.96 -12.95
N TYR A 122 18.81 -10.38 -12.92
CA TYR A 122 19.32 -11.72 -13.24
C TYR A 122 19.73 -12.46 -11.98
N PHE A 123 19.70 -13.79 -12.07
CA PHE A 123 20.22 -14.69 -11.05
C PHE A 123 21.71 -14.90 -11.27
N ASP A 124 22.49 -14.92 -10.21
CA ASP A 124 23.90 -15.28 -10.23
C ASP A 124 24.20 -16.24 -9.10
N GLY A 125 24.71 -17.42 -9.43
CA GLY A 125 24.81 -18.54 -8.50
C GLY A 125 26.10 -19.33 -8.69
N PRO A 126 26.31 -20.39 -7.89
CA PRO A 126 27.51 -21.21 -7.97
C PRO A 126 27.68 -21.84 -9.36
N THR A 127 28.89 -21.75 -9.92
CA THR A 127 29.22 -22.23 -11.27
C THR A 127 29.66 -23.70 -11.30
N ASP A 128 29.82 -24.33 -10.14
CA ASP A 128 30.29 -25.70 -9.96
C ASP A 128 29.16 -26.75 -9.95
N GLN A 129 27.89 -26.31 -10.06
CA GLN A 129 26.75 -27.21 -10.09
C GLN A 129 26.50 -27.80 -11.47
N THR A 130 26.50 -29.13 -11.55
CA THR A 130 26.21 -29.90 -12.77
C THR A 130 24.75 -30.33 -12.87
N GLU A 131 24.02 -30.35 -11.75
CA GLU A 131 22.62 -30.74 -11.67
C GLU A 131 21.72 -29.55 -11.30
N PRO A 132 20.46 -29.49 -11.79
CA PRO A 132 19.52 -28.44 -11.40
C PRO A 132 19.25 -28.40 -9.90
N ALA A 133 19.23 -27.19 -9.33
CA ALA A 133 18.92 -26.99 -7.91
C ALA A 133 17.50 -27.50 -7.56
N GLN A 134 17.40 -28.34 -6.53
CA GLN A 134 16.12 -28.82 -6.01
C GLN A 134 15.45 -27.78 -5.10
N ILE A 135 14.38 -27.15 -5.58
CA ILE A 135 13.62 -26.15 -4.83
C ILE A 135 12.43 -26.81 -4.14
N ARG A 136 12.48 -26.89 -2.80
CA ARG A 136 11.39 -27.42 -1.98
C ARG A 136 10.19 -26.46 -1.95
N PRO A 137 8.99 -26.86 -2.43
CA PRO A 137 7.80 -26.01 -2.41
C PRO A 137 7.34 -25.59 -1.02
N ASP A 138 7.62 -26.42 -0.01
CA ASP A 138 7.25 -26.21 1.38
C ASP A 138 8.22 -25.33 2.16
N SER A 139 9.39 -25.02 1.57
CA SER A 139 10.41 -24.19 2.21
C SER A 139 9.87 -22.78 2.53
N ARG A 140 10.36 -22.22 3.65
CA ARG A 140 10.01 -20.86 4.08
C ARG A 140 10.32 -19.83 2.98
N GLU A 141 11.48 -19.97 2.36
CA GLU A 141 11.93 -19.11 1.27
C GLU A 141 10.97 -19.14 0.07
N ARG A 142 10.67 -20.34 -0.45
CA ARG A 142 9.78 -20.49 -1.61
C ARG A 142 8.38 -19.94 -1.33
N LYS A 143 7.86 -20.16 -0.12
CA LYS A 143 6.58 -19.60 0.36
C LYS A 143 6.60 -18.06 0.44
N LEU A 144 7.70 -17.47 0.89
CA LEU A 144 7.84 -16.01 0.95
C LEU A 144 7.91 -15.39 -0.44
N ILE A 145 8.75 -15.94 -1.34
CA ILE A 145 8.84 -15.52 -2.74
C ILE A 145 7.45 -15.64 -3.40
N GLY A 146 6.75 -16.76 -3.17
CA GLY A 146 5.39 -16.96 -3.66
C GLY A 146 5.30 -16.79 -5.17
N LEU A 147 4.28 -16.09 -5.65
CA LEU A 147 4.10 -15.83 -7.08
C LEU A 147 4.89 -14.63 -7.60
N SER A 148 5.75 -13.99 -6.79
CA SER A 148 6.49 -12.79 -7.25
C SER A 148 7.35 -13.03 -8.49
N THR A 149 7.74 -14.29 -8.78
CA THR A 149 8.44 -14.71 -10.00
C THR A 149 7.58 -14.65 -11.27
N GLU A 150 6.25 -14.67 -11.13
CA GLU A 150 5.29 -14.71 -12.25
C GLU A 150 5.05 -13.34 -12.89
N CYS A 151 5.88 -12.35 -12.59
CA CYS A 151 5.77 -11.02 -13.16
C CYS A 151 6.09 -11.08 -14.67
N ILE A 152 5.12 -10.66 -15.49
CA ILE A 152 5.22 -10.68 -16.95
C ILE A 152 5.69 -9.35 -17.55
N ALA A 153 6.29 -8.46 -16.74
CA ALA A 153 6.79 -7.15 -17.16
C ALA A 153 5.79 -6.28 -17.97
N CYS A 154 4.49 -6.40 -17.69
CA CYS A 154 3.44 -5.70 -18.45
C CYS A 154 3.34 -4.18 -18.24
N GLY A 155 4.03 -3.62 -17.24
CA GLY A 155 3.99 -2.18 -16.97
C GLY A 155 2.74 -1.64 -16.26
N CYS A 156 1.65 -2.42 -16.09
CA CYS A 156 0.43 -1.95 -15.41
C CYS A 156 0.70 -1.32 -14.03
N CYS A 157 1.53 -1.98 -13.22
CA CYS A 157 1.86 -1.48 -11.88
C CYS A 157 2.65 -0.17 -11.88
N VAL A 158 3.43 0.09 -12.94
CA VAL A 158 4.19 1.33 -13.13
C VAL A 158 3.25 2.44 -13.59
N SER A 159 2.38 2.14 -14.56
CA SER A 159 1.32 3.05 -15.02
C SER A 159 0.41 3.51 -13.88
N SER A 160 0.04 2.62 -12.96
CA SER A 160 -0.88 2.98 -11.87
C SER A 160 -0.23 3.76 -10.72
N CYS A 161 1.10 3.82 -10.66
CA CYS A 161 1.84 4.31 -9.50
C CYS A 161 2.22 5.79 -9.64
N THR A 162 1.60 6.64 -8.83
CA THR A 162 1.83 8.10 -8.88
C THR A 162 3.29 8.44 -8.53
N MET A 163 3.91 7.65 -7.65
CA MET A 163 5.32 7.84 -7.27
C MET A 163 6.27 7.69 -8.46
N VAL A 164 5.96 6.83 -9.45
CA VAL A 164 6.80 6.73 -10.65
C VAL A 164 6.68 7.99 -11.51
N ALA A 165 5.49 8.61 -11.53
CA ALA A 165 5.26 9.85 -12.24
C ALA A 165 6.06 11.02 -11.66
N GLN A 166 6.12 11.11 -10.33
CA GLN A 166 6.69 12.25 -9.62
C GLN A 166 8.19 12.10 -9.31
N HIS A 167 8.73 10.87 -9.31
CA HIS A 167 10.13 10.60 -8.98
C HIS A 167 10.83 9.83 -10.11
N PRO A 168 11.56 10.55 -11.00
CA PRO A 168 12.25 9.93 -12.13
C PRO A 168 13.25 8.85 -11.72
N THR A 169 13.88 8.97 -10.55
CA THR A 169 14.86 8.00 -10.01
C THR A 169 14.23 6.77 -9.36
N TYR A 170 12.92 6.78 -9.07
CA TYR A 170 12.24 5.62 -8.51
C TYR A 170 12.21 4.50 -9.56
N LEU A 171 12.79 3.33 -9.21
CA LEU A 171 12.87 2.15 -10.07
C LEU A 171 11.48 1.55 -10.35
N GLY A 172 10.51 1.79 -9.47
CA GLY A 172 9.13 1.37 -9.64
C GLY A 172 8.81 -0.05 -9.13
N PRO A 173 7.52 -0.38 -9.05
CA PRO A 173 7.05 -1.62 -8.43
C PRO A 173 7.46 -2.90 -9.14
N ALA A 174 7.55 -2.92 -10.48
CA ALA A 174 7.97 -4.11 -11.22
C ALA A 174 9.43 -4.50 -10.91
N SER A 175 10.34 -3.52 -11.01
CA SER A 175 11.77 -3.67 -10.77
C SER A 175 12.05 -4.12 -9.33
N LEU A 176 11.35 -3.55 -8.36
CA LEU A 176 11.48 -3.90 -6.95
C LEU A 176 10.86 -5.27 -6.62
N ASN A 177 9.76 -5.67 -7.28
CA ASN A 177 9.24 -7.03 -7.13
C ASN A 177 10.22 -8.09 -7.67
N ARG A 178 10.90 -7.80 -8.79
CA ARG A 178 11.95 -8.69 -9.31
C ARG A 178 13.13 -8.78 -8.35
N ALA A 179 13.64 -7.64 -7.87
CA ALA A 179 14.72 -7.61 -6.90
C ALA A 179 14.37 -8.39 -5.62
N PHE A 180 13.15 -8.22 -5.11
CA PHE A 180 12.66 -8.97 -3.94
C PHE A 180 12.76 -10.48 -4.13
N SER A 181 12.34 -11.00 -5.30
CA SER A 181 12.39 -12.45 -5.56
C SER A 181 13.81 -13.00 -5.50
N LEU A 182 14.80 -12.24 -5.98
CA LEU A 182 16.21 -12.64 -6.01
C LEU A 182 16.91 -12.37 -4.68
N LEU A 183 16.58 -11.29 -3.97
CA LEU A 183 17.10 -11.01 -2.61
C LEU A 183 16.73 -12.11 -1.60
N LEU A 184 15.61 -12.79 -1.83
CA LEU A 184 15.18 -13.91 -1.01
C LEU A 184 15.72 -15.25 -1.48
N ASP A 185 16.19 -15.38 -2.71
CA ASP A 185 16.71 -16.63 -3.23
C ASP A 185 18.09 -16.90 -2.62
N SER A 186 18.19 -17.89 -1.71
CA SER A 186 19.45 -18.20 -1.01
C SER A 186 20.57 -18.66 -1.93
N ARG A 187 20.26 -18.99 -3.18
CA ARG A 187 21.24 -19.42 -4.19
C ARG A 187 21.88 -18.22 -4.91
N ASP A 188 21.27 -17.04 -4.80
CA ASP A 188 21.74 -15.82 -5.46
C ASP A 188 22.90 -15.18 -4.67
N GLN A 189 24.05 -15.02 -5.32
CA GLN A 189 25.28 -14.50 -4.71
C GLN A 189 25.33 -12.96 -4.72
N LEU A 190 24.45 -12.29 -5.47
CA LEU A 190 24.45 -10.83 -5.62
C LEU A 190 23.63 -10.10 -4.57
N ARG A 191 23.28 -10.75 -3.46
CA ARG A 191 22.40 -10.17 -2.44
C ARG A 191 22.82 -8.78 -1.96
N THR A 192 24.10 -8.56 -1.69
CA THR A 192 24.62 -7.28 -1.19
C THR A 192 24.56 -6.19 -2.26
N GLU A 193 25.05 -6.48 -3.45
CA GLU A 193 25.06 -5.53 -4.59
C GLU A 193 23.62 -5.17 -5.01
N ARG A 194 22.75 -6.17 -5.08
CA ARG A 194 21.33 -6.01 -5.38
C ARG A 194 20.62 -5.18 -4.33
N MET A 195 20.90 -5.41 -3.04
CA MET A 195 20.34 -4.58 -1.96
C MET A 195 20.78 -3.14 -2.13
N ALA A 196 22.08 -2.89 -2.36
CA ALA A 196 22.60 -1.54 -2.59
C ALA A 196 21.92 -0.85 -3.78
N ALA A 197 21.72 -1.57 -4.88
CA ALA A 197 21.08 -1.04 -6.08
C ALA A 197 19.61 -0.61 -5.89
N VAL A 198 18.89 -1.25 -4.94
CA VAL A 198 17.46 -0.98 -4.72
C VAL A 198 17.16 -0.22 -3.43
N LEU A 199 18.15 -0.01 -2.56
CA LEU A 199 17.96 0.52 -1.22
C LEU A 199 17.27 1.89 -1.24
N GLU A 200 17.85 2.86 -1.94
CA GLU A 200 17.28 4.21 -2.04
C GLU A 200 15.88 4.16 -2.67
N SER A 201 15.76 3.47 -3.79
CA SER A 201 14.51 3.37 -4.54
C SER A 201 13.40 2.70 -3.72
N CYS A 202 13.70 1.74 -2.85
CA CYS A 202 12.64 1.05 -2.11
C CYS A 202 11.92 2.00 -1.14
N TYR A 203 12.59 3.02 -0.62
CA TYR A 203 12.02 4.02 0.30
C TYR A 203 11.21 5.13 -0.38
N ALA A 204 11.29 5.27 -1.71
CA ALA A 204 10.41 6.16 -2.46
C ALA A 204 8.95 5.68 -2.51
N CYS A 205 8.68 4.41 -2.16
CA CYS A 205 7.32 3.87 -2.13
C CYS A 205 6.50 4.42 -0.94
N ARG A 206 5.39 5.10 -1.25
CA ARG A 206 4.42 5.62 -0.26
C ARG A 206 3.26 4.68 0.05
N THR A 207 3.31 3.44 -0.46
CA THR A 207 2.33 2.39 -0.10
C THR A 207 0.89 2.73 -0.50
N GLU A 208 0.69 3.29 -1.69
CA GLU A 208 -0.64 3.63 -2.22
C GLU A 208 -1.45 2.40 -2.68
N PHE A 209 -0.80 1.22 -2.78
CA PHE A 209 -1.38 -0.06 -3.20
C PHE A 209 -1.94 -0.16 -4.63
N ASN A 210 -2.00 0.92 -5.42
CA ASN A 210 -2.44 0.88 -6.82
C ASN A 210 -1.74 -0.24 -7.62
N CYS A 211 -0.42 -0.37 -7.48
CA CYS A 211 0.38 -1.37 -8.18
C CYS A 211 -0.01 -2.82 -7.84
N THR A 212 -0.50 -3.08 -6.63
CA THR A 212 -1.03 -4.39 -6.21
C THR A 212 -2.43 -4.58 -6.79
N GLN A 213 -3.29 -3.56 -6.74
CA GLN A 213 -4.67 -3.63 -7.22
C GLN A 213 -4.78 -3.91 -8.72
N VAL A 214 -3.88 -3.32 -9.53
CA VAL A 214 -3.95 -3.46 -10.99
C VAL A 214 -3.16 -4.64 -11.55
N CYS A 215 -2.46 -5.41 -10.70
CA CYS A 215 -1.59 -6.47 -11.21
C CYS A 215 -2.43 -7.59 -11.85
N PRO A 216 -2.32 -7.85 -13.17
CA PRO A 216 -3.15 -8.85 -13.84
C PRO A 216 -2.79 -10.30 -13.44
N LYS A 217 -1.64 -10.47 -12.78
CA LYS A 217 -1.14 -11.73 -12.23
C LYS A 217 -1.33 -11.83 -10.71
N GLU A 218 -2.07 -10.88 -10.12
CA GLU A 218 -2.43 -10.87 -8.69
C GLU A 218 -1.20 -10.88 -7.77
N LEU A 219 -0.11 -10.27 -8.24
CA LEU A 219 1.09 -10.08 -7.44
C LEU A 219 0.89 -8.89 -6.51
N SER A 220 1.62 -8.89 -5.39
CA SER A 220 1.70 -7.73 -4.51
C SER A 220 3.11 -7.13 -4.54
N PRO A 221 3.41 -6.23 -5.50
CA PRO A 221 4.64 -5.43 -5.47
C PRO A 221 4.77 -4.64 -4.17
N THR A 222 3.66 -4.15 -3.61
CA THR A 222 3.67 -3.44 -2.32
C THR A 222 4.23 -4.32 -1.20
N ARG A 223 3.80 -5.58 -1.10
CA ARG A 223 4.34 -6.56 -0.14
C ARG A 223 5.83 -6.78 -0.35
N ALA A 224 6.25 -6.97 -1.60
CA ALA A 224 7.65 -7.16 -1.97
C ALA A 224 8.53 -5.97 -1.53
N ILE A 225 8.11 -4.75 -1.85
CA ILE A 225 8.83 -3.51 -1.47
C ILE A 225 8.93 -3.37 0.05
N LYS A 226 7.83 -3.62 0.79
CA LYS A 226 7.85 -3.58 2.26
C LYS A 226 8.77 -4.63 2.86
N HIS A 227 8.92 -5.78 2.21
CA HIS A 227 9.87 -6.79 2.64
C HIS A 227 11.31 -6.34 2.43
N ILE A 228 11.63 -5.73 1.28
CA ILE A 228 12.95 -5.12 1.02
C ILE A 228 13.28 -4.08 2.08
N GLN A 229 12.35 -3.16 2.38
CA GLN A 229 12.53 -2.14 3.43
C GLN A 229 12.85 -2.76 4.80
N ARG A 230 12.21 -3.88 5.17
CA ARG A 230 12.51 -4.60 6.43
C ARG A 230 13.88 -5.28 6.40
N MET A 231 14.26 -5.89 5.28
CA MET A 231 15.59 -6.49 5.12
C MET A 231 16.71 -5.45 5.23
N ALA A 232 16.49 -4.25 4.67
CA ALA A 232 17.41 -3.13 4.77
C ALA A 232 17.62 -2.67 6.22
N LEU A 233 16.57 -2.68 7.06
CA LEU A 233 16.71 -2.36 8.49
C LEU A 233 17.49 -3.43 9.25
N GLY A 234 17.24 -4.71 8.96
CA GLY A 234 17.94 -5.82 9.62
C GLY A 234 19.44 -5.89 9.28
N THR A 235 19.81 -5.51 8.06
CA THR A 235 21.22 -5.47 7.62
C THR A 235 21.99 -4.30 8.23
N SER A 236 21.34 -3.16 8.47
CA SER A 236 21.94 -2.00 9.16
C SER A 236 22.23 -2.26 10.65
N VAL A 237 21.53 -3.19 11.31
CA VAL A 237 21.82 -3.57 12.71
C VAL A 237 23.02 -4.53 12.81
N THR A 238 23.33 -5.27 11.75
CA THR A 238 24.49 -6.19 11.69
C THR A 238 25.76 -5.54 11.11
N ALA A 239 25.63 -4.40 10.41
CA ALA A 239 26.77 -3.65 9.90
C ALA A 239 27.38 -2.79 11.02
N ASN A 240 28.23 -3.40 11.86
CA ASN A 240 29.15 -2.65 12.71
C ASN A 240 30.06 -1.78 11.80
N PRO A 241 30.11 -0.44 11.95
CA PRO A 241 30.90 0.43 11.09
C PRO A 241 32.42 0.37 11.37
N ARG A 242 32.90 -0.63 12.12
CA ARG A 242 34.32 -0.80 12.42
C ARG A 242 34.86 -2.04 11.73
N GLY A 243 35.71 -1.74 10.73
CA GLY A 243 36.80 -2.53 10.17
C GLY A 243 36.82 -4.04 10.39
N ASN A 244 36.81 -4.74 9.27
CA ASN A 244 37.20 -6.14 9.11
C ASN A 244 38.59 -6.39 9.75
N GLU A 245 38.63 -7.03 10.91
CA GLU A 245 39.78 -7.85 11.32
C GLU A 245 39.25 -9.24 11.68
N ALA A 246 39.66 -10.21 10.86
CA ALA A 246 39.32 -11.61 11.03
C ALA A 246 39.92 -12.15 12.33
N ILE A 247 39.09 -12.70 13.21
CA ILE A 247 39.55 -13.54 14.32
C ILE A 247 39.21 -14.97 13.96
N ALA A 248 40.25 -15.76 13.70
CA ALA A 248 40.19 -17.19 13.48
C ALA A 248 39.68 -17.89 14.76
N GLU A 249 38.61 -18.68 14.64
CA GLU A 249 38.12 -19.54 15.71
C GLU A 249 39.03 -20.76 15.87
N THR A 250 39.83 -20.79 16.92
CA THR A 250 40.42 -22.05 17.42
C THR A 250 39.58 -22.55 18.59
N LYS A 251 38.93 -23.71 18.40
CA LYS A 251 38.27 -24.48 19.47
C LYS A 251 39.28 -24.87 20.55
N PRO A 252 38.96 -24.77 21.85
CA PRO A 252 39.78 -25.35 22.89
C PRO A 252 39.47 -26.84 23.05
N ASP A 253 40.54 -27.62 23.09
CA ASP A 253 40.58 -29.03 23.41
C ASP A 253 40.37 -29.26 24.92
N VAL A 254 39.56 -30.26 25.27
CA VAL A 254 39.25 -30.61 26.66
C VAL A 254 40.21 -31.70 27.08
N GLY A 255 41.29 -31.32 27.75
CA GLY A 255 42.24 -32.21 28.40
C GLY A 255 42.20 -32.05 29.93
N GLN A 256 41.85 -33.11 30.63
CA GLN A 256 41.87 -33.22 32.09
C GLN A 256 43.31 -33.20 32.64
N ALA A 257 43.54 -32.48 33.75
CA ALA A 257 44.60 -32.82 34.69
C ALA A 257 44.25 -32.32 36.10
N THR A 258 44.19 -33.28 37.03
CA THR A 258 44.07 -33.12 38.49
C THR A 258 45.44 -32.81 39.10
N VAL A 259 45.54 -31.89 40.07
CA VAL A 259 46.30 -32.12 41.33
C VAL A 259 46.01 -31.08 42.41
N ALA A 260 45.74 -31.63 43.59
CA ALA A 260 45.98 -31.26 44.99
C ALA A 260 46.26 -29.81 45.43
N ALA A 261 45.67 -29.55 46.59
CA ALA A 261 45.87 -28.42 47.49
C ALA A 261 47.34 -28.14 47.84
N ASP A 262 47.68 -26.86 47.92
CA ASP A 262 48.37 -26.30 49.07
C ASP A 262 48.19 -24.78 49.11
N MET A 263 47.69 -24.28 50.24
CA MET A 263 47.69 -22.88 50.60
C MET A 263 49.01 -22.56 51.32
N PRO A 264 49.53 -21.34 51.13
CA PRO A 264 49.97 -20.58 52.30
C PRO A 264 49.21 -19.28 52.44
N THR A 265 48.98 -19.01 53.72
CA THR A 265 48.33 -17.88 54.37
C THR A 265 49.01 -16.54 54.14
N ASP A 266 48.14 -15.53 54.10
CA ASP A 266 48.30 -14.14 54.55
C ASP A 266 49.31 -13.22 53.87
N LEU A 267 48.77 -12.19 53.19
CA LEU A 267 49.20 -10.81 53.38
C LEU A 267 47.98 -9.88 53.36
N HIS A 268 47.74 -9.23 54.49
CA HIS A 268 46.77 -8.15 54.66
C HIS A 268 47.09 -6.97 53.72
N GLY A 269 46.09 -6.51 52.98
CA GLY A 269 46.10 -5.24 52.27
C GLY A 269 44.68 -4.83 51.92
N THR A 270 44.09 -3.93 52.70
CA THR A 270 42.83 -3.26 52.38
C THR A 270 43.06 -2.25 51.26
N ASP A 271 43.28 -2.74 50.04
CA ASP A 271 43.18 -1.90 48.85
C ASP A 271 41.84 -2.20 48.18
N LEU A 272 40.88 -1.31 48.39
CA LEU A 272 39.70 -1.22 47.52
C LEU A 272 40.22 -0.99 46.11
N CYS A 273 40.35 -2.09 45.34
CA CYS A 273 40.88 -2.07 44.00
C CYS A 273 40.15 -0.97 43.21
N ARG A 274 40.90 0.02 42.71
CA ARG A 274 40.40 1.17 41.94
C ARG A 274 39.37 0.75 40.88
N ARG A 275 39.53 -0.46 40.34
CA ARG A 275 38.63 -1.12 39.38
C ARG A 275 37.25 -1.45 39.95
N ALA A 276 37.15 -1.90 41.19
CA ALA A 276 35.89 -2.20 41.88
C ALA A 276 35.13 -0.92 42.23
N MET A 277 35.84 0.12 42.68
CA MET A 277 35.25 1.44 42.94
C MET A 277 34.72 2.08 41.64
N LEU A 278 35.51 2.07 40.56
CA LEU A 278 35.08 2.60 39.26
C LEU A 278 33.90 1.83 38.65
N LYS A 279 33.87 0.49 38.80
CA LYS A 279 32.71 -0.31 38.38
C LYS A 279 31.45 0.08 39.15
N ARG A 280 31.53 0.20 40.48
CA ARG A 280 30.39 0.61 41.31
C ARG A 280 29.91 2.02 40.97
N ALA A 281 30.82 2.97 40.75
CA ALA A 281 30.48 4.32 40.33
C ALA A 281 29.80 4.35 38.95
N LEU A 282 30.31 3.58 37.98
CA LEU A 282 29.72 3.49 36.64
C LEU A 282 28.31 2.88 36.68
N PHE A 283 28.10 1.82 37.46
CA PHE A 283 26.77 1.24 37.63
C PHE A 283 25.81 2.16 38.39
N ALA A 284 26.29 2.92 39.38
CA ALA A 284 25.47 3.90 40.09
C ALA A 284 25.03 5.05 39.16
N VAL A 285 25.97 5.64 38.41
CA VAL A 285 25.67 6.71 37.43
C VAL A 285 24.76 6.18 36.31
N GLY A 286 25.08 5.01 35.74
CA GLY A 286 24.26 4.38 34.71
C GLY A 286 22.84 4.04 35.19
N GLY A 287 22.70 3.57 36.43
CA GLY A 287 21.39 3.31 37.05
C GLY A 287 20.56 4.57 37.23
N VAL A 288 21.17 5.66 37.72
CA VAL A 288 20.49 6.96 37.86
C VAL A 288 20.08 7.51 36.50
N SER A 289 20.95 7.46 35.49
CA SER A 289 20.63 7.89 34.13
C SER A 289 19.51 7.05 33.52
N ALA A 290 19.55 5.72 33.68
CA ALA A 290 18.52 4.83 33.16
C ALA A 290 17.15 5.08 33.83
N LEU A 291 17.11 5.34 35.14
CA LEU A 291 15.89 5.69 35.84
C LEU A 291 15.35 7.06 35.39
N ALA A 292 16.21 8.06 35.23
CA ALA A 292 15.81 9.39 34.76
C ALA A 292 15.27 9.36 33.32
N THR A 293 15.99 8.71 32.39
CA THR A 293 15.53 8.59 31.00
C THR A 293 14.31 7.68 30.89
N GLY A 294 14.26 6.59 31.65
CA GLY A 294 13.14 5.66 31.68
C GLY A 294 11.86 6.29 32.23
N SER A 295 11.96 7.16 33.24
CA SER A 295 10.81 7.89 33.78
C SER A 295 10.29 8.95 32.82
N VAL A 296 11.16 9.72 32.17
CA VAL A 296 10.76 10.69 31.13
C VAL A 296 10.09 10.00 29.93
N LEU A 297 10.68 8.90 29.44
CA LEU A 297 10.08 8.09 28.37
C LEU A 297 8.76 7.46 28.79
N GLY A 298 8.69 6.93 30.02
CA GLY A 298 7.47 6.38 30.59
C GLY A 298 6.35 7.41 30.65
N MET A 299 6.62 8.62 31.15
CA MET A 299 5.65 9.71 31.18
C MET A 299 5.24 10.17 29.78
N SER A 300 6.18 10.23 28.83
CA SER A 300 5.88 10.69 27.46
C SER A 300 5.07 9.68 26.65
N VAL A 301 5.26 8.38 26.90
CA VAL A 301 4.56 7.29 26.18
C VAL A 301 3.24 6.94 26.85
N VAL A 302 3.21 6.89 28.19
CA VAL A 302 2.04 6.45 28.95
C VAL A 302 1.14 7.63 29.36
N GLY A 303 1.71 8.80 29.65
CA GLY A 303 0.98 9.99 30.10
C GLY A 303 -0.19 10.38 29.19
N PRO A 304 0.02 10.53 27.86
CA PRO A 304 -1.08 10.87 26.94
C PRO A 304 -2.20 9.82 26.87
N SER A 305 -1.95 8.58 27.32
CA SER A 305 -2.96 7.52 27.36
C SER A 305 -3.75 7.51 28.68
N LEU A 306 -3.25 8.19 29.72
CA LEU A 306 -3.88 8.31 31.03
C LEU A 306 -4.64 9.63 31.21
N ASP A 307 -4.34 10.64 30.39
CA ASP A 307 -5.08 11.90 30.41
C ASP A 307 -6.53 11.69 29.95
N PRO A 308 -7.53 12.13 30.75
CA PRO A 308 -8.92 12.00 30.38
C PRO A 308 -9.20 12.80 29.10
N VAL A 309 -9.76 12.14 28.08
CA VAL A 309 -10.17 12.80 26.85
C VAL A 309 -11.29 13.79 27.19
N GLU A 310 -10.98 15.09 27.12
CA GLU A 310 -11.93 16.16 27.39
C GLU A 310 -13.05 16.12 26.35
N LYS A 311 -14.28 15.88 26.82
CA LYS A 311 -15.45 15.84 25.95
C LYS A 311 -16.03 17.24 25.78
N LYS A 312 -16.21 17.68 24.54
CA LYS A 312 -16.77 18.99 24.21
C LYS A 312 -18.20 18.84 23.70
N ARG A 313 -19.11 19.68 24.20
CA ARG A 313 -20.50 19.75 23.73
C ARG A 313 -20.62 20.84 22.68
N VAL A 314 -21.05 20.49 21.48
CA VAL A 314 -21.22 21.45 20.37
C VAL A 314 -22.68 21.54 19.98
N ARG A 315 -23.20 22.77 19.89
CA ARG A 315 -24.58 23.06 19.50
C ARG A 315 -24.75 22.86 18.00
N LEU A 316 -25.73 22.06 17.60
CA LEU A 316 -26.07 21.83 16.19
C LEU A 316 -27.17 22.75 15.67
N GLY A 317 -28.20 23.03 16.47
CA GLY A 317 -29.36 23.81 16.01
C GLY A 317 -30.53 23.76 16.99
N VAL A 318 -31.71 24.22 16.55
CA VAL A 318 -32.97 23.97 17.27
C VAL A 318 -33.58 22.64 16.83
N THR A 319 -34.37 22.00 17.69
CA THR A 319 -35.00 20.70 17.37
C THR A 319 -35.89 20.77 16.12
N GLU A 320 -36.49 21.92 15.84
CA GLU A 320 -37.31 22.19 14.65
C GLU A 320 -36.52 22.15 13.34
N ASP A 321 -35.19 22.36 13.38
CA ASP A 321 -34.35 22.29 12.20
C ASP A 321 -34.25 20.86 11.66
N PHE A 322 -34.63 19.83 12.43
CA PHE A 322 -34.51 18.43 12.05
C PHE A 322 -35.90 17.82 11.89
N ALA A 323 -36.41 17.74 10.64
CA ALA A 323 -37.70 17.15 10.36
C ALA A 323 -37.66 15.60 10.48
N PRO A 324 -38.73 14.94 10.98
CA PRO A 324 -38.83 13.48 11.00
C PRO A 324 -38.63 12.87 9.60
N GLY A 325 -37.82 11.82 9.51
CA GLY A 325 -37.53 11.13 8.26
C GLY A 325 -36.58 11.87 7.30
N GLU A 326 -36.12 13.07 7.64
CA GLU A 326 -35.06 13.80 6.93
C GLU A 326 -33.70 13.55 7.61
N VAL A 327 -32.64 13.56 6.81
CA VAL A 327 -31.26 13.49 7.29
C VAL A 327 -30.57 14.80 6.96
N ARG A 328 -30.06 15.49 7.99
CA ARG A 328 -29.34 16.74 7.83
C ARG A 328 -27.88 16.59 8.20
N THR A 329 -27.01 17.23 7.42
CA THR A 329 -25.57 17.25 7.71
C THR A 329 -25.22 18.60 8.31
N MET A 330 -24.66 18.58 9.52
CA MET A 330 -24.23 19.76 10.26
C MET A 330 -22.70 19.76 10.36
N MET A 331 -22.06 20.91 10.14
CA MET A 331 -20.62 21.05 10.36
C MET A 331 -20.35 21.38 11.83
N VAL A 332 -19.60 20.51 12.50
CA VAL A 332 -19.18 20.69 13.88
C VAL A 332 -17.75 21.20 13.88
N LYS A 333 -17.53 22.33 14.56
CA LYS A 333 -16.21 22.93 14.76
C LYS A 333 -15.86 22.90 16.24
N TYR A 334 -14.69 22.36 16.56
CA TYR A 334 -14.15 22.39 17.91
C TYR A 334 -12.63 22.37 17.90
N SER A 335 -12.02 23.05 18.86
CA SER A 335 -10.58 22.94 19.10
C SER A 335 -10.28 21.63 19.83
N ARG A 336 -9.19 20.97 19.45
CA ARG A 336 -8.62 19.83 20.16
C ARG A 336 -7.14 20.10 20.39
N MET A 337 -6.72 20.03 21.66
CA MET A 337 -5.31 20.06 22.01
C MET A 337 -4.72 18.67 21.74
N ASP A 338 -3.76 18.59 20.83
CA ASP A 338 -2.89 17.43 20.71
C ASP A 338 -1.69 17.57 21.67
N ALA A 339 -0.75 16.63 21.64
CA ALA A 339 0.38 16.61 22.58
C ALA A 339 1.22 17.90 22.61
N PHE A 340 1.18 18.73 21.56
CA PHE A 340 2.03 19.93 21.45
C PHE A 340 1.34 21.17 20.81
N HIS A 341 0.17 21.03 20.18
CA HIS A 341 -0.51 22.09 19.44
C HIS A 341 -2.03 22.05 19.62
N GLU A 342 -2.66 23.21 19.54
CA GLU A 342 -4.12 23.33 19.45
C GLU A 342 -4.54 23.29 17.98
N ALA A 343 -5.31 22.28 17.58
CA ALA A 343 -5.81 22.12 16.23
C ALA A 343 -7.33 22.34 16.19
N GLU A 344 -7.80 23.16 15.26
CA GLU A 344 -9.23 23.32 15.01
C GLU A 344 -9.73 22.17 14.11
N ILE A 345 -10.64 21.36 14.63
CA ILE A 345 -11.25 20.24 13.93
C ILE A 345 -12.60 20.70 13.39
N GLU A 346 -12.78 20.58 12.08
CA GLU A 346 -14.05 20.75 11.39
C GLU A 346 -14.48 19.40 10.81
N MET A 347 -15.69 18.95 11.16
CA MET A 347 -16.20 17.68 10.65
C MET A 347 -17.72 17.65 10.44
N PRO A 348 -18.21 16.95 9.40
CA PRO A 348 -19.64 16.76 9.20
C PRO A 348 -20.21 15.74 10.20
N VAL A 349 -21.37 16.06 10.77
CA VAL A 349 -22.18 15.17 11.60
C VAL A 349 -23.57 15.06 10.97
N MET A 350 -24.01 13.84 10.71
CA MET A 350 -25.30 13.57 10.07
C MET A 350 -26.35 13.27 11.13
N VAL A 351 -27.38 14.09 11.21
CA VAL A 351 -28.45 13.97 12.20
C VAL A 351 -29.71 13.44 11.53
N THR A 352 -30.30 12.41 12.13
CA THR A 352 -31.58 11.83 11.73
C THR A 352 -32.58 11.97 12.86
N ARG A 353 -33.84 12.22 12.55
CA ARG A 353 -34.94 12.19 13.52
C ARG A 353 -35.91 11.07 13.19
N SER A 354 -36.12 10.15 14.12
CA SER A 354 -37.10 9.07 13.99
C SER A 354 -38.53 9.60 14.13
N ASP A 355 -39.51 8.79 13.72
CA ASP A 355 -40.94 9.10 13.86
C ASP A 355 -41.37 9.17 15.35
N GLU A 356 -40.63 8.50 16.24
CA GLU A 356 -40.79 8.56 17.70
C GLU A 356 -40.09 9.78 18.34
N ASN A 357 -39.65 10.73 17.51
CA ASN A 357 -39.03 11.98 17.91
C ASN A 357 -37.61 11.84 18.50
N GLU A 358 -36.96 10.70 18.30
CA GLU A 358 -35.59 10.44 18.76
C GLU A 358 -34.59 11.00 17.75
N LEU A 359 -33.63 11.80 18.23
CA LEU A 359 -32.54 12.35 17.42
C LEU A 359 -31.30 11.47 17.56
N VAL A 360 -30.75 11.06 16.42
CA VAL A 360 -29.51 10.30 16.35
C VAL A 360 -28.51 11.06 15.50
N ALA A 361 -27.32 11.28 16.03
CA ALA A 361 -26.21 11.90 15.31
C ALA A 361 -25.15 10.85 14.96
N PHE A 362 -24.79 10.78 13.69
CA PHE A 362 -23.78 9.87 13.16
C PHE A 362 -22.50 10.62 12.78
N ASN A 363 -21.38 9.97 13.04
CA ASN A 363 -20.10 10.36 12.48
C ASN A 363 -20.10 10.10 10.97
N SER A 364 -19.70 11.11 10.20
CA SER A 364 -19.55 11.03 8.73
C SER A 364 -18.38 10.16 8.27
N ARG A 365 -17.57 9.60 9.19
CA ARG A 365 -16.47 8.70 8.84
C ARG A 365 -16.92 7.23 8.81
N CYS A 366 -16.67 6.60 7.67
CA CYS A 366 -16.90 5.18 7.44
C CYS A 366 -16.09 4.32 8.42
N THR A 367 -16.71 3.31 9.01
CA THR A 367 -16.07 2.39 9.96
C THR A 367 -15.11 1.37 9.34
N HIS A 368 -14.94 1.38 8.01
CA HIS A 368 -13.92 0.58 7.32
C HIS A 368 -12.53 1.23 7.44
N LEU A 369 -12.32 2.35 6.73
CA LEU A 369 -11.04 3.05 6.61
C LEU A 369 -11.17 4.57 6.80
N GLY A 370 -12.31 5.06 7.30
CA GLY A 370 -12.52 6.47 7.63
C GLY A 370 -12.91 7.38 6.46
N CYS A 371 -13.17 6.85 5.25
CA CYS A 371 -13.71 7.63 4.13
C CYS A 371 -14.99 8.37 4.53
N GLU A 372 -15.24 9.53 3.93
CA GLU A 372 -16.47 10.29 4.18
C GLU A 372 -17.71 9.55 3.65
N VAL A 373 -18.76 9.61 4.45
CA VAL A 373 -20.08 9.02 4.23
C VAL A 373 -21.06 10.17 4.14
N HIS A 374 -21.88 10.17 3.09
CA HIS A 374 -22.92 11.17 2.85
C HIS A 374 -24.28 10.50 2.73
N TRP A 375 -25.35 11.26 2.95
CA TRP A 375 -26.72 10.81 2.75
C TRP A 375 -27.13 10.91 1.28
N ASP A 376 -27.65 9.82 0.71
CA ASP A 376 -28.28 9.77 -0.62
C ASP A 376 -29.79 9.76 -0.46
N THR A 377 -30.44 10.87 -0.81
CA THR A 377 -31.90 11.07 -0.70
C THR A 377 -32.70 10.14 -1.60
N MET A 378 -32.17 9.76 -2.77
CA MET A 378 -32.88 8.90 -3.73
C MET A 378 -32.92 7.45 -3.25
N ARG A 379 -31.81 6.97 -2.69
CA ARG A 379 -31.66 5.59 -2.20
C ARG A 379 -32.07 5.44 -0.74
N LYS A 380 -32.21 6.55 -0.01
CA LYS A 380 -32.43 6.59 1.45
C LYS A 380 -31.37 5.80 2.22
N LEU A 381 -30.11 6.01 1.84
CA LEU A 381 -28.95 5.32 2.40
C LEU A 381 -27.81 6.28 2.66
N PHE A 382 -27.02 5.97 3.67
CA PHE A 382 -25.69 6.56 3.82
C PHE A 382 -24.71 5.84 2.91
N LEU A 383 -24.04 6.56 2.02
CA LEU A 383 -23.11 6.02 1.05
C LEU A 383 -21.69 6.50 1.31
N CYS A 384 -20.77 5.55 1.37
CA CYS A 384 -19.34 5.77 1.39
C CYS A 384 -18.82 5.87 -0.04
N ALA A 385 -18.12 6.95 -0.36
CA ALA A 385 -17.60 7.23 -1.72
C ALA A 385 -16.48 6.27 -2.19
N CYS A 386 -16.00 5.38 -1.31
CA CYS A 386 -14.94 4.42 -1.60
C CYS A 386 -15.51 3.16 -2.30
N HIS A 387 -15.31 1.98 -1.76
CA HIS A 387 -15.68 0.67 -2.34
C HIS A 387 -17.14 0.27 -2.01
N GLY A 388 -18.10 1.17 -2.24
CA GLY A 388 -19.53 0.87 -2.15
C GLY A 388 -20.06 0.51 -0.75
N GLY A 389 -19.43 1.03 0.31
CA GLY A 389 -19.96 0.92 1.66
C GLY A 389 -21.30 1.65 1.77
N ALA A 390 -22.32 0.98 2.31
CA ALA A 390 -23.65 1.56 2.49
C ALA A 390 -24.21 1.22 3.87
N PHE A 391 -24.91 2.18 4.46
CA PHE A 391 -25.60 2.01 5.74
C PHE A 391 -27.07 2.39 5.60
N ASN A 392 -27.93 1.71 6.35
CA ASN A 392 -29.33 2.06 6.49
C ASN A 392 -29.49 3.36 7.29
N VAL A 393 -30.70 3.94 7.30
CA VAL A 393 -31.01 5.20 8.01
C VAL A 393 -30.71 5.16 9.51
N ASP A 394 -30.72 3.97 10.13
CA ASP A 394 -30.36 3.74 11.54
C ASP A 394 -28.83 3.60 11.76
N GLY A 395 -28.05 3.73 10.69
CA GLY A 395 -26.59 3.57 10.67
C GLY A 395 -26.11 2.12 10.60
N SER A 396 -27.00 1.13 10.56
CA SER A 396 -26.62 -0.29 10.43
C SER A 396 -26.01 -0.58 9.04
N VAL A 397 -25.08 -1.53 8.98
CA VAL A 397 -24.40 -1.86 7.71
C VAL A 397 -25.40 -2.52 6.76
N LYS A 398 -25.62 -1.91 5.60
CA LYS A 398 -26.43 -2.48 4.52
C LYS A 398 -25.58 -3.21 3.49
N ALA A 399 -24.44 -2.63 3.11
CA ALA A 399 -23.56 -3.20 2.10
C ALA A 399 -22.11 -2.73 2.24
N GLY A 400 -21.21 -3.45 1.59
CA GLY A 400 -19.79 -3.13 1.49
C GLY A 400 -18.94 -3.69 2.64
N PRO A 401 -17.63 -3.38 2.63
CA PRO A 401 -16.67 -3.91 3.61
C PRO A 401 -16.72 -3.33 5.04
N PRO A 402 -17.46 -2.24 5.41
CA PRO A 402 -17.47 -1.77 6.80
C PRO A 402 -17.90 -2.88 7.77
N PRO A 403 -17.08 -3.19 8.80
CA PRO A 403 -17.33 -4.34 9.67
C PRO A 403 -18.39 -4.07 10.76
N ARG A 404 -18.83 -2.82 10.93
CA ARG A 404 -19.71 -2.39 12.01
C ARG A 404 -20.54 -1.14 11.63
N PRO A 405 -21.68 -0.88 12.30
CA PRO A 405 -22.51 0.31 12.07
C PRO A 405 -21.75 1.63 12.19
N LEU A 406 -22.31 2.70 11.60
CA LEU A 406 -21.80 4.06 11.77
C LEU A 406 -21.69 4.42 13.25
N ALA A 407 -20.60 5.08 13.62
CA ALA A 407 -20.40 5.54 14.99
C ALA A 407 -21.44 6.62 15.31
N ARG A 408 -22.09 6.49 16.46
CA ARG A 408 -23.07 7.46 16.96
C ARG A 408 -22.41 8.40 17.95
N TYR A 409 -22.79 9.67 17.91
CA TYR A 409 -22.49 10.64 18.94
C TYR A 409 -23.64 10.66 19.97
N PRO A 410 -23.33 10.82 21.27
CA PRO A 410 -24.34 11.17 22.25
C PRO A 410 -25.00 12.50 21.85
N VAL A 411 -26.34 12.52 21.86
CA VAL A 411 -27.16 13.69 21.55
C VAL A 411 -27.93 14.10 22.79
N ASP A 412 -27.85 15.38 23.14
CA ASP A 412 -28.67 15.97 24.21
C ASP A 412 -29.58 17.05 23.63
N VAL A 413 -30.82 17.13 24.13
CA VAL A 413 -31.74 18.23 23.83
C VAL A 413 -32.01 19.00 25.11
N VAL A 414 -31.63 20.28 25.13
CA VAL A 414 -31.80 21.18 26.29
C VAL A 414 -32.48 22.45 25.79
N ASP A 415 -33.62 22.80 26.38
CA ASP A 415 -34.40 24.01 26.05
C ASP A 415 -34.69 24.17 24.53
N GLY A 416 -34.96 23.05 23.84
CA GLY A 416 -35.22 23.04 22.40
C GLY A 416 -33.98 23.16 21.50
N HIS A 417 -32.77 23.12 22.07
CA HIS A 417 -31.51 23.10 21.34
C HIS A 417 -30.86 21.71 21.36
N VAL A 418 -30.34 21.29 20.20
CA VAL A 418 -29.69 20.00 20.01
C VAL A 418 -28.17 20.16 20.14
N TYR A 419 -27.55 19.32 20.97
CA TYR A 419 -26.11 19.27 21.21
C TYR A 419 -25.55 17.88 20.92
N VAL A 420 -24.32 17.82 20.45
CA VAL A 420 -23.55 16.56 20.34
C VAL A 420 -22.29 16.61 21.19
N GLU A 421 -21.95 15.48 21.79
CA GLU A 421 -20.72 15.31 22.55
C GLU A 421 -19.61 14.73 21.65
N VAL A 422 -18.54 15.51 21.45
CA VAL A 422 -17.37 15.14 20.64
C VAL A 422 -16.10 15.04 21.50
N SER A 423 -15.10 14.32 21.00
CA SER A 423 -13.85 14.00 21.72
C SER A 423 -12.57 14.22 20.91
#